data_AF-A0A942FBQ8-F1
#
_entry.id   AF-A0A942FBQ8-F1
#
_cell.length_a   1.000
_cell.length_b   1.000
_cell.length_c   1.000
_cell.angle_alpha   90.00
_cell.angle_beta   90.00
_cell.angle_gamma   90.00
#
_symmetry.space_group_name_H-M   'P 1'
#
loop_
_entity.id
_entity.type
_entity.pdbx_description
1 polymer ?
#
loop_
_entity_poly.entity_id
_entity_poly.type
_entity_poly.pdbx_seq_one_letter_code
_entity_poly.pdbx_strand_id
1 'polypeptide(L)'
;MGNEKPPEKIGIGPPGRLGGLIQFIVFAIVGILIFVYSISPESIVMKIIPATLIMLVALGHLVLLGDNWPLAPPAGNWTPAKSRLIPGIGMTLLWAIFTAVGLLFMKFIYPGWVIGPLYLWFGVIWFWATLLYGVNWGGWPFKGKLHPWGTMAASFLVTLVISILIWNFLTNLDGTPLADTSMNHKGPLNVNWLTGYLVWSIAWFFVFSPVFTTQGTPFTKWGHPGAAIGQTILAHLLGYVFWSGSLALGVSPTFSFAAVGSSLIFWPLVHSWHLQFWGVTKYTFAKRAFAAFIIQCIFIAIWIIVLRLILSPTAEVIAAAKLPADINILIIYLNLCIVAPALIAHNAFWLRWPLTLPNPPGTPPPDQAA
;
A
#
# COMPACT_ATOMS: atom_id res chain seq x y z
N MET A 1 39.22 13.45 5.62
CA MET A 1 38.31 13.27 4.45
C MET A 1 38.83 12.04 3.73
N GLY A 2 38.23 10.89 4.01
CA GLY A 2 38.68 9.61 3.45
C GLY A 2 38.35 9.53 1.96
N ASN A 3 39.26 8.95 1.18
CA ASN A 3 39.12 8.62 -0.24
C ASN A 3 38.03 7.55 -0.47
N GLU A 4 36.80 7.80 -0.05
CA GLU A 4 35.68 6.97 -0.47
C GLU A 4 35.39 7.29 -1.93
N LYS A 5 35.67 6.31 -2.80
CA LYS A 5 35.26 6.37 -4.20
C LYS A 5 33.76 6.71 -4.23
N PRO A 6 33.33 7.68 -5.06
CA PRO A 6 31.91 7.93 -5.22
C PRO A 6 31.22 6.61 -5.59
N PRO A 7 30.05 6.31 -5.02
CA PRO A 7 29.35 5.06 -5.28
C PRO A 7 29.22 4.87 -6.78
N GLU A 8 29.73 3.74 -7.27
CA GLU A 8 29.74 3.40 -8.69
C GLU A 8 28.30 3.50 -9.22
N LYS A 9 28.10 4.09 -10.40
CA LYS A 9 26.76 4.26 -10.96
C LYS A 9 26.18 2.89 -11.34
N ILE A 10 25.36 2.32 -10.46
CA ILE A 10 24.67 1.05 -10.72
C ILE A 10 23.35 1.33 -11.45
N GLY A 11 23.37 1.38 -12.79
CA GLY A 11 22.16 1.44 -13.63
C GLY A 11 22.11 2.58 -14.66
N ILE A 12 20.95 2.72 -15.32
CA ILE A 12 20.67 3.68 -16.39
C ILE A 12 19.87 4.88 -15.84
N GLY A 13 20.03 6.07 -16.43
CA GLY A 13 19.25 7.27 -16.06
C GLY A 13 19.84 8.11 -14.92
N PRO A 14 19.21 9.25 -14.59
CA PRO A 14 19.72 10.19 -13.58
C PRO A 14 19.57 9.63 -12.16
N PRO A 15 20.53 9.88 -11.26
CA PRO A 15 20.40 9.51 -9.85
C PRO A 15 19.37 10.39 -9.13
N GLY A 16 18.94 9.92 -7.95
CA GLY A 16 18.11 10.71 -7.03
C GLY A 16 16.68 10.99 -7.53
N ARG A 17 16.19 12.19 -7.23
CA ARG A 17 14.76 12.56 -7.35
C ARG A 17 14.24 12.54 -8.79
N LEU A 18 15.07 12.94 -9.76
CA LEU A 18 14.72 12.92 -11.18
C LEU A 18 14.54 11.48 -11.69
N GLY A 19 15.41 10.56 -11.26
CA GLY A 19 15.25 9.14 -11.57
C GLY A 19 13.96 8.57 -10.98
N GLY A 20 13.63 8.94 -9.74
CA GLY A 20 12.37 8.56 -9.10
C GLY A 20 11.12 9.11 -9.80
N LEU A 21 11.16 10.36 -10.29
CA LEU A 21 10.07 10.94 -11.08
C LEU A 21 9.85 10.20 -12.40
N ILE A 22 10.94 9.91 -13.13
CA ILE A 22 10.88 9.12 -14.37
C ILE A 22 10.28 7.74 -14.10
N GLN A 23 10.71 7.07 -13.02
CA GLN A 23 10.15 5.77 -12.61
C GLN A 23 8.64 5.86 -12.40
N PHE A 24 8.19 6.81 -11.59
CA PHE A 24 6.78 7.00 -11.32
C PHE A 24 5.97 7.23 -12.61
N ILE A 25 6.44 8.13 -13.49
CA ILE A 25 5.75 8.42 -14.76
C ILE A 25 5.69 7.18 -15.65
N VAL A 26 6.80 6.46 -15.80
CA VAL A 26 6.85 5.24 -16.63
C VAL A 26 5.92 4.16 -16.08
N PHE A 27 5.97 3.88 -14.78
CA PHE A 27 5.08 2.89 -14.16
C PHE A 27 3.60 3.30 -14.24
N ALA A 28 3.29 4.59 -14.10
CA ALA A 28 1.93 5.09 -14.27
C ALA A 28 1.44 4.91 -15.71
N ILE A 29 2.22 5.34 -16.71
CA ILE A 29 1.84 5.23 -18.13
C ILE A 29 1.68 3.75 -18.53
N VAL A 30 2.69 2.92 -18.24
CA VAL A 30 2.65 1.49 -18.56
C VAL A 30 1.50 0.81 -17.82
N GLY A 31 1.30 1.16 -16.55
CA GLY A 31 0.19 0.68 -15.73
C GLY A 31 -1.17 0.99 -16.34
N ILE A 32 -1.38 2.22 -16.80
CA ILE A 32 -2.62 2.66 -17.45
C ILE A 32 -2.82 1.92 -18.78
N LEU A 33 -1.81 1.92 -19.66
CA LEU A 33 -1.94 1.33 -20.99
C LEU A 33 -2.21 -0.18 -20.92
N ILE A 34 -1.47 -0.90 -20.08
CA ILE A 34 -1.58 -2.36 -19.99
C ILE A 34 -2.76 -2.78 -19.12
N PHE A 35 -2.86 -2.25 -17.89
CA PHE A 35 -3.78 -2.79 -16.89
C PHE A 35 -5.14 -2.09 -16.82
N VAL A 36 -5.31 -0.96 -17.51
CA VAL A 36 -6.62 -0.29 -17.64
C VAL A 36 -7.16 -0.42 -19.07
N TYR A 37 -6.33 -0.15 -20.08
CA TYR A 37 -6.80 -0.10 -21.47
C TYR A 37 -6.65 -1.39 -22.27
N SER A 38 -5.78 -2.32 -21.86
CA SER A 38 -5.60 -3.60 -22.57
C SER A 38 -6.36 -4.76 -21.93
N ILE A 39 -7.11 -4.54 -20.86
CA ILE A 39 -7.90 -5.55 -20.15
C ILE A 39 -9.37 -5.15 -20.17
N SER A 40 -10.28 -6.12 -20.35
CA SER A 40 -11.70 -5.81 -20.33
C SER A 40 -12.14 -5.24 -18.97
N PRO A 41 -12.99 -4.20 -18.93
CA PRO A 41 -13.44 -3.61 -17.66
C PRO A 41 -14.16 -4.61 -16.75
N GLU A 42 -14.89 -5.57 -17.33
CA GLU A 42 -15.50 -6.67 -16.58
C GLU A 42 -14.45 -7.51 -15.84
N SER A 43 -13.34 -7.88 -16.51
CA SER A 43 -12.27 -8.65 -15.86
C SER A 43 -11.60 -7.84 -14.75
N ILE A 44 -11.41 -6.54 -14.96
CA ILE A 44 -10.87 -5.63 -13.94
C ILE A 44 -11.76 -5.67 -12.68
N VAL A 45 -13.05 -5.42 -12.85
CA VAL A 45 -14.00 -5.25 -11.73
C VAL A 45 -14.30 -6.59 -11.05
N MET A 46 -14.55 -7.65 -11.81
CA MET A 46 -15.08 -8.90 -11.27
C MET A 46 -14.01 -9.89 -10.83
N LYS A 47 -12.77 -9.75 -11.32
CA LYS A 47 -11.70 -10.74 -11.08
C LYS A 47 -10.43 -10.11 -10.54
N ILE A 48 -9.91 -9.08 -11.18
CA ILE A 48 -8.59 -8.53 -10.86
C ILE A 48 -8.62 -7.74 -9.54
N ILE A 49 -9.51 -6.75 -9.40
CA ILE A 49 -9.61 -5.94 -8.17
C ILE A 49 -9.79 -6.81 -6.91
N PRO A 50 -10.68 -7.82 -6.90
CA PRO A 50 -10.82 -8.69 -5.74
C PRO A 50 -9.54 -9.49 -5.44
N ALA A 51 -8.82 -9.96 -6.47
CA ALA A 51 -7.60 -10.75 -6.30
C ALA A 51 -6.39 -9.89 -5.88
N THR A 52 -6.33 -8.63 -6.30
CA THR A 52 -5.17 -7.76 -6.04
C THR A 52 -5.04 -7.39 -4.57
N LEU A 53 -6.10 -7.42 -3.76
CA LEU A 53 -5.96 -7.23 -2.32
C LEU A 53 -5.12 -8.33 -1.65
N ILE A 54 -5.27 -9.58 -2.10
CA ILE A 54 -4.45 -10.70 -1.61
C ILE A 54 -3.02 -10.57 -2.10
N MET A 55 -2.84 -10.08 -3.32
CA MET A 55 -1.52 -9.71 -3.82
C MET A 55 -0.87 -8.63 -2.95
N LEU A 56 -1.62 -7.62 -2.50
CA LEU A 56 -1.11 -6.58 -1.58
C LEU A 56 -0.75 -7.12 -0.20
N VAL A 57 -1.57 -8.02 0.34
CA VAL A 57 -1.27 -8.73 1.58
C VAL A 57 0.04 -9.50 1.45
N ALA A 58 0.21 -10.25 0.36
CA ALA A 58 1.45 -11.00 0.08
C ALA A 58 2.66 -10.06 -0.06
N LEU A 59 2.49 -8.93 -0.74
CA LEU A 59 3.55 -7.91 -0.87
C LEU A 59 3.95 -7.34 0.50
N GLY A 60 2.97 -7.00 1.34
CA GLY A 60 3.22 -6.51 2.69
C GLY A 60 3.96 -7.54 3.56
N HIS A 61 3.62 -8.83 3.43
CA HIS A 61 4.34 -9.89 4.13
C HIS A 61 5.78 -10.02 3.67
N LEU A 62 6.04 -10.01 2.36
CA LEU A 62 7.40 -10.13 1.85
C LEU A 62 8.26 -8.91 2.18
N VAL A 63 7.72 -7.69 2.00
CA VAL A 63 8.49 -6.45 2.10
C VAL A 63 8.59 -5.94 3.53
N LEU A 64 7.48 -5.89 4.27
CA LEU A 64 7.43 -5.22 5.58
C LEU A 64 7.74 -6.18 6.74
N LEU A 65 7.25 -7.41 6.64
CA LEU A 65 7.32 -8.39 7.73
C LEU A 65 8.47 -9.39 7.53
N GLY A 66 8.80 -9.70 6.28
CA GLY A 66 9.87 -10.59 5.88
C GLY A 66 11.17 -9.92 5.48
N ASP A 67 11.21 -8.58 5.45
CA ASP A 67 12.41 -7.82 5.13
C ASP A 67 13.07 -8.26 3.81
N ASN A 68 12.24 -8.60 2.81
CA ASN A 68 12.63 -9.07 1.49
C ASN A 68 13.41 -10.40 1.44
N TRP A 69 13.36 -11.18 2.53
CA TRP A 69 13.89 -12.55 2.55
C TRP A 69 13.22 -13.43 1.47
N PRO A 70 13.94 -14.34 0.80
CA PRO A 70 15.35 -14.72 1.01
C PRO A 70 16.37 -14.01 0.12
N LEU A 71 15.92 -13.26 -0.90
CA LEU A 71 16.80 -12.89 -2.00
C LEU A 71 17.21 -11.43 -1.99
N ALA A 72 16.33 -10.51 -1.58
CA ALA A 72 16.61 -9.08 -1.61
C ALA A 72 16.89 -8.52 -0.21
N PRO A 73 17.75 -7.50 -0.06
CA PRO A 73 17.99 -6.83 1.21
C PRO A 73 16.72 -6.18 1.78
N PRO A 74 16.61 -6.00 3.11
CA PRO A 74 17.71 -6.12 4.07
C PRO A 74 17.98 -7.54 4.61
N ALA A 75 17.04 -8.48 4.53
CA ALA A 75 17.22 -9.82 5.09
C ALA A 75 17.64 -10.89 4.05
N GLY A 76 17.62 -10.56 2.77
CA GLY A 76 18.04 -11.45 1.71
C GLY A 76 19.56 -11.46 1.46
N ASN A 77 20.00 -12.41 0.64
CA ASN A 77 21.42 -12.74 0.44
C ASN A 77 22.10 -12.00 -0.73
N TRP A 78 21.44 -10.98 -1.32
CA TRP A 78 22.03 -10.20 -2.40
C TRP A 78 23.15 -9.29 -1.90
N THR A 79 24.18 -9.13 -2.72
CA THR A 79 25.35 -8.27 -2.49
C THR A 79 25.61 -7.45 -3.74
N PRO A 80 26.23 -6.26 -3.67
CA PRO A 80 26.52 -5.44 -4.86
C PRO A 80 27.28 -6.16 -5.99
N ALA A 81 28.09 -7.17 -5.66
CA ALA A 81 28.79 -8.01 -6.65
C ALA A 81 27.88 -8.97 -7.45
N LYS A 82 26.62 -9.15 -7.03
CA LYS A 82 25.65 -10.05 -7.68
C LYS A 82 24.70 -9.27 -8.58
N SER A 83 24.22 -9.92 -9.64
CA SER A 83 23.18 -9.34 -10.50
C SER A 83 21.91 -8.99 -9.70
N ARG A 84 21.33 -7.82 -9.98
CA ARG A 84 20.02 -7.39 -9.44
C ARG A 84 18.85 -8.14 -10.07
N LEU A 85 19.05 -8.79 -11.23
CA LEU A 85 18.00 -9.56 -11.90
C LEU A 85 17.57 -10.79 -11.09
N ILE A 86 18.51 -11.46 -10.42
CA ILE A 86 18.24 -12.67 -9.64
C ILE A 86 17.25 -12.37 -8.49
N PRO A 87 17.51 -11.40 -7.58
CA PRO A 87 16.52 -11.07 -6.57
C PRO A 87 15.25 -10.47 -7.16
N GLY A 88 15.33 -9.68 -8.24
CA GLY A 88 14.15 -9.11 -8.90
C GLY A 88 13.17 -10.17 -9.38
N ILE A 89 13.63 -11.11 -10.20
CA ILE A 89 12.82 -12.21 -10.72
C ILE A 89 12.38 -13.12 -9.57
N GLY A 90 13.31 -13.54 -8.71
CA GLY A 90 13.02 -14.50 -7.65
C GLY A 90 11.99 -13.99 -6.63
N MET A 91 12.10 -12.73 -6.18
CA MET A 91 11.12 -12.16 -5.26
C MET A 91 9.77 -11.88 -5.94
N THR A 92 9.77 -11.54 -7.23
CA THR A 92 8.52 -11.40 -8.00
C THR A 92 7.80 -12.75 -8.13
N LEU A 93 8.56 -13.83 -8.36
CA LEU A 93 8.00 -15.19 -8.37
C LEU A 93 7.47 -15.59 -6.99
N LEU A 94 8.21 -15.32 -5.91
CA LEU A 94 7.71 -15.56 -4.56
C LEU A 94 6.44 -14.78 -4.28
N TRP A 95 6.37 -13.52 -4.71
CA TRP A 95 5.17 -12.71 -4.58
C TRP A 95 3.97 -13.31 -5.33
N ALA A 96 4.18 -13.78 -6.56
CA ALA A 96 3.14 -14.47 -7.33
C ALA A 96 2.70 -15.79 -6.65
N ILE A 97 3.65 -16.59 -6.15
CA ILE A 97 3.37 -17.85 -5.45
C ILE A 97 2.57 -17.59 -4.18
N PHE A 98 2.99 -16.65 -3.33
CA PHE A 98 2.28 -16.33 -2.09
C PHE A 98 0.88 -15.79 -2.36
N THR A 99 0.73 -14.98 -3.41
CA THR A 99 -0.59 -14.50 -3.88
C THR A 99 -1.47 -15.68 -4.30
N ALA A 100 -0.95 -16.59 -5.12
CA ALA A 100 -1.69 -17.76 -5.57
C ALA A 100 -2.09 -18.67 -4.41
N VAL A 101 -1.17 -18.94 -3.47
CA VAL A 101 -1.45 -19.72 -2.26
C VAL A 101 -2.53 -19.06 -1.42
N GLY A 102 -2.49 -17.74 -1.20
CA GLY A 102 -3.52 -17.01 -0.48
C GLY A 102 -4.90 -17.10 -1.15
N LEU A 103 -4.95 -16.96 -2.47
CA LEU A 103 -6.19 -17.10 -3.24
C LEU A 103 -6.75 -18.53 -3.19
N LEU A 104 -5.88 -19.54 -3.29
CA LEU A 104 -6.26 -20.96 -3.17
C LEU A 104 -6.74 -21.28 -1.75
N PHE A 105 -6.06 -20.77 -0.72
CA PHE A 105 -6.50 -20.88 0.67
C PHE A 105 -7.90 -20.28 0.86
N MET A 106 -8.14 -19.08 0.34
CA MET A 106 -9.45 -18.45 0.42
C MET A 106 -10.53 -19.21 -0.34
N LYS A 107 -10.18 -19.82 -1.47
CA LYS A 107 -11.11 -20.58 -2.30
C LYS A 107 -11.45 -21.95 -1.70
N PHE A 108 -10.48 -22.63 -1.10
CA PHE A 108 -10.61 -24.04 -0.73
C PHE A 108 -10.59 -24.35 0.77
N ILE A 109 -10.01 -23.47 1.60
CA ILE A 109 -9.83 -23.72 3.04
C ILE A 109 -10.69 -22.77 3.85
N TYR A 110 -10.39 -21.48 3.80
CA TYR A 110 -11.17 -20.47 4.51
C TYR A 110 -11.03 -19.11 3.84
N PRO A 111 -12.15 -18.44 3.50
CA PRO A 111 -13.53 -18.78 3.89
C PRO A 111 -14.26 -19.76 2.95
N GLY A 112 -13.63 -20.24 1.87
CA GLY A 112 -14.22 -21.19 0.92
C GLY A 112 -15.09 -20.53 -0.16
N TRP A 113 -14.79 -19.29 -0.53
CA TRP A 113 -15.61 -18.51 -1.47
C TRP A 113 -15.14 -18.63 -2.91
N VAL A 114 -16.07 -18.44 -3.84
CA VAL A 114 -15.73 -18.10 -5.22
C VAL A 114 -15.21 -16.66 -5.25
N ILE A 115 -14.21 -16.38 -6.09
CA ILE A 115 -13.68 -15.02 -6.28
C ILE A 115 -14.84 -14.09 -6.66
N GLY A 116 -15.01 -13.03 -5.89
CA GLY A 116 -16.12 -12.09 -6.03
C GLY A 116 -16.06 -10.97 -4.98
N PRO A 117 -17.14 -10.18 -4.81
CA PRO A 117 -17.14 -8.99 -3.95
C PRO A 117 -16.71 -9.24 -2.50
N LEU A 118 -16.95 -10.44 -1.97
CA LEU A 118 -16.51 -10.82 -0.62
C LEU A 118 -14.99 -10.78 -0.44
N TYR A 119 -14.22 -11.10 -1.49
CA TYR A 119 -12.76 -10.98 -1.47
C TYR A 119 -12.33 -9.52 -1.33
N LEU A 120 -13.13 -8.57 -1.82
CA LEU A 120 -12.85 -7.15 -1.63
C LEU A 120 -12.97 -6.77 -0.15
N TRP A 121 -14.09 -7.10 0.48
CA TRP A 121 -14.31 -6.70 1.87
C TRP A 121 -13.38 -7.43 2.85
N PHE A 122 -13.26 -8.75 2.74
CA PHE A 122 -12.32 -9.50 3.55
C PHE A 122 -10.87 -9.11 3.25
N GLY A 123 -10.54 -8.92 1.97
CA GLY A 123 -9.22 -8.47 1.54
C GLY A 123 -8.84 -7.10 2.10
N VAL A 124 -9.78 -6.15 2.20
CA VAL A 124 -9.53 -4.85 2.83
C VAL A 124 -9.27 -5.01 4.33
N ILE A 125 -10.02 -5.86 5.04
CA ILE A 125 -9.77 -6.17 6.46
C ILE A 125 -8.38 -6.77 6.63
N TRP A 126 -8.03 -7.74 5.80
CA TRP A 126 -6.72 -8.40 5.89
C TRP A 126 -5.56 -7.51 5.49
N PHE A 127 -5.76 -6.67 4.49
CA PHE A 127 -4.77 -5.66 4.10
C PHE A 127 -4.59 -4.62 5.21
N TRP A 128 -5.68 -4.14 5.82
CA TRP A 128 -5.62 -3.26 7.00
C TRP A 128 -4.85 -3.92 8.14
N ALA A 129 -5.13 -5.17 8.48
CA ALA A 129 -4.42 -5.88 9.55
C ALA A 129 -2.93 -6.04 9.24
N THR A 130 -2.60 -6.36 7.99
CA THR A 130 -1.23 -6.48 7.49
C THR A 130 -0.47 -5.16 7.62
N LEU A 131 -1.09 -4.04 7.27
CA LEU A 131 -0.44 -2.72 7.35
C LEU A 131 -0.41 -2.16 8.77
N LEU A 132 -1.44 -2.41 9.58
CA LEU A 132 -1.40 -2.10 11.00
C LEU A 132 -0.20 -2.83 11.63
N TYR A 133 -0.06 -4.12 11.38
CA TYR A 133 1.01 -4.90 11.99
C TYR A 133 2.40 -4.58 11.39
N GLY A 134 2.49 -4.44 10.07
CA GLY A 134 3.76 -4.24 9.35
C GLY A 134 4.26 -2.79 9.32
N VAL A 135 3.39 -1.81 9.07
CA VAL A 135 3.78 -0.39 8.99
C VAL A 135 3.78 0.25 10.38
N ASN A 136 2.73 0.02 11.16
CA ASN A 136 2.53 0.74 12.42
C ASN A 136 3.25 0.06 13.60
N TRP A 137 3.06 -1.26 13.74
CA TRP A 137 3.70 -2.04 14.81
C TRP A 137 5.10 -2.55 14.46
N GLY A 138 5.50 -2.46 13.19
CA GLY A 138 6.82 -2.90 12.73
C GLY A 138 7.10 -4.38 13.00
N GLY A 139 6.07 -5.23 13.05
CA GLY A 139 6.21 -6.66 13.35
C GLY A 139 6.58 -7.00 14.80
N TRP A 140 6.42 -6.06 15.74
CA TRP A 140 6.65 -6.30 17.17
C TRP A 140 5.65 -7.33 17.74
N PRO A 141 6.08 -8.27 18.60
CA PRO A 141 7.42 -8.37 19.22
C PRO A 141 8.41 -9.26 18.48
N PHE A 142 8.05 -9.81 17.31
CA PHE A 142 8.82 -10.86 16.64
C PHE A 142 9.98 -10.34 15.80
N LYS A 143 9.79 -9.20 15.13
CA LYS A 143 10.80 -8.62 14.24
C LYS A 143 12.11 -8.34 14.99
N GLY A 144 13.23 -8.80 14.44
CA GLY A 144 14.55 -8.72 15.06
C GLY A 144 14.85 -9.78 16.13
N LYS A 145 13.85 -10.58 16.54
CA LYS A 145 14.03 -11.71 17.47
C LYS A 145 13.90 -13.07 16.80
N LEU A 146 13.08 -13.15 15.75
CA LEU A 146 12.96 -14.35 14.92
C LEU A 146 13.69 -14.17 13.61
N HIS A 147 14.08 -15.29 13.01
CA HIS A 147 14.51 -15.29 11.61
C HIS A 147 13.40 -14.71 10.71
N PRO A 148 13.71 -13.96 9.64
CA PRO A 148 12.73 -13.32 8.76
C PRO A 148 11.55 -14.21 8.32
N TRP A 149 11.80 -15.44 7.87
CA TRP A 149 10.72 -16.39 7.54
C TRP A 149 9.80 -16.70 8.74
N GLY A 150 10.36 -16.79 9.95
CA GLY A 150 9.60 -17.02 11.18
C GLY A 150 8.79 -15.79 11.59
N THR A 151 9.34 -14.59 11.38
CA THR A 151 8.60 -13.33 11.53
C THR A 151 7.42 -13.28 10.55
N MET A 152 7.64 -13.62 9.27
CA MET A 152 6.55 -13.70 8.28
C MET A 152 5.46 -14.69 8.71
N ALA A 153 5.82 -15.89 9.15
CA ALA A 153 4.86 -16.91 9.56
C ALA A 153 4.02 -16.46 10.77
N ALA A 154 4.68 -15.92 11.81
CA ALA A 154 3.98 -15.38 12.98
C ALA A 154 3.06 -14.21 12.61
N SER A 155 3.54 -13.31 11.75
CA SER A 155 2.77 -12.16 11.27
C SER A 155 1.57 -12.57 10.43
N PHE A 156 1.72 -13.60 9.58
CA PHE A 156 0.63 -14.17 8.81
C PHE A 156 -0.47 -14.70 9.72
N LEU A 157 -0.11 -15.47 10.76
CA LEU A 157 -1.07 -15.96 11.73
C LEU A 157 -1.78 -14.82 12.47
N VAL A 158 -1.04 -13.83 12.97
CA VAL A 158 -1.62 -12.67 13.68
C VAL A 158 -2.61 -11.91 12.80
N THR A 159 -2.19 -11.54 11.59
CA THR A 159 -3.01 -10.72 10.68
C THR A 159 -4.22 -11.50 10.17
N LEU A 160 -4.07 -12.79 9.86
CA LEU A 160 -5.16 -13.65 9.43
C LEU A 160 -6.17 -13.86 10.56
N VAL A 161 -5.73 -14.22 11.77
CA VAL A 161 -6.65 -14.44 12.91
C VAL A 161 -7.43 -13.17 13.22
N ILE A 162 -6.78 -12.01 13.31
CA ILE A 162 -7.48 -10.73 13.52
C ILE A 162 -8.52 -10.49 12.43
N SER A 163 -8.19 -10.77 11.16
CA SER A 163 -9.10 -10.57 10.03
C SER A 163 -10.31 -11.49 10.10
N ILE A 164 -10.09 -12.76 10.46
CA ILE A 164 -11.16 -13.75 10.69
C ILE A 164 -12.06 -13.32 11.84
N LEU A 165 -11.50 -12.81 12.93
CA LEU A 165 -12.28 -12.33 14.07
C LEU A 165 -13.15 -11.13 13.68
N ILE A 166 -12.60 -10.14 12.98
CA ILE A 166 -13.37 -8.98 12.49
C ILE A 166 -14.46 -9.42 11.52
N TRP A 167 -14.13 -10.32 10.58
CA TRP A 167 -15.07 -10.81 9.60
C TRP A 167 -16.25 -11.54 10.25
N ASN A 168 -15.99 -12.53 11.11
CA ASN A 168 -17.03 -13.39 11.66
C ASN A 168 -17.81 -12.77 12.82
N PHE A 169 -17.21 -11.87 13.61
CA PHE A 169 -17.85 -11.35 14.82
C PHE A 169 -18.29 -9.90 14.71
N LEU A 170 -17.64 -9.10 13.86
CA LEU A 170 -17.91 -7.67 13.78
C LEU A 170 -18.67 -7.26 12.52
N THR A 171 -18.59 -8.03 11.43
CA THR A 171 -19.14 -7.62 10.12
C THR A 171 -20.58 -8.10 9.90
N ASN A 172 -21.43 -7.26 9.31
CA ASN A 172 -22.68 -7.63 8.65
C ASN A 172 -22.70 -7.21 7.18
N LEU A 173 -23.55 -7.89 6.40
CA LEU A 173 -23.73 -7.67 4.96
C LEU A 173 -25.05 -6.96 4.63
N ASP A 174 -25.64 -6.25 5.59
CA ASP A 174 -26.94 -5.62 5.42
C ASP A 174 -26.90 -4.57 4.30
N GLY A 175 -27.97 -4.49 3.51
CA GLY A 175 -28.03 -3.60 2.34
C GLY A 175 -27.16 -4.03 1.15
N THR A 176 -26.59 -5.23 1.18
CA THR A 176 -25.89 -5.84 0.03
C THR A 176 -26.69 -7.00 -0.56
N PRO A 177 -26.40 -7.46 -1.80
CA PRO A 177 -27.03 -8.66 -2.37
C PRO A 177 -26.80 -9.95 -1.58
N LEU A 178 -25.92 -9.92 -0.57
CA LEU A 178 -25.56 -11.08 0.27
C LEU A 178 -26.16 -11.01 1.67
N ALA A 179 -27.03 -10.03 1.96
CA ALA A 179 -27.62 -9.81 3.28
C ALA A 179 -28.38 -11.04 3.81
N ASP A 180 -29.09 -11.77 2.94
CA ASP A 180 -29.91 -12.93 3.32
C ASP A 180 -29.19 -14.28 3.18
N THR A 181 -27.86 -14.25 2.98
CA THR A 181 -27.06 -15.48 2.81
C THR A 181 -26.42 -15.90 4.13
N SER A 182 -25.98 -17.17 4.21
CA SER A 182 -25.19 -17.68 5.34
C SER A 182 -23.83 -17.00 5.53
N MET A 183 -23.43 -16.14 4.59
CA MET A 183 -22.20 -15.36 4.66
C MET A 183 -22.40 -14.06 5.47
N ASN A 184 -23.63 -13.67 5.79
CA ASN A 184 -23.92 -12.55 6.68
C ASN A 184 -23.85 -12.99 8.14
N HIS A 185 -22.78 -12.59 8.83
CA HIS A 185 -22.53 -12.93 10.23
C HIS A 185 -23.28 -12.05 11.23
N LYS A 186 -24.06 -11.06 10.76
CA LYS A 186 -24.92 -10.18 11.57
C LYS A 186 -24.17 -9.45 12.70
N GLY A 187 -22.89 -9.15 12.51
CA GLY A 187 -22.12 -8.32 13.43
C GLY A 187 -22.57 -6.85 13.44
N PRO A 188 -22.10 -6.03 14.38
CA PRO A 188 -22.53 -4.64 14.54
C PRO A 188 -22.08 -3.68 13.42
N LEU A 189 -21.09 -4.03 12.60
CA LEU A 189 -20.49 -3.13 11.61
C LEU A 189 -20.89 -3.51 10.20
N ASN A 190 -21.55 -2.59 9.50
CA ASN A 190 -21.85 -2.77 8.08
C ASN A 190 -20.56 -2.81 7.25
N VAL A 191 -20.45 -3.79 6.36
CA VAL A 191 -19.23 -4.05 5.59
C VAL A 191 -18.79 -2.89 4.69
N ASN A 192 -19.74 -2.14 4.10
CA ASN A 192 -19.41 -1.00 3.23
C ASN A 192 -18.88 0.17 4.04
N TRP A 193 -19.50 0.44 5.19
CA TRP A 193 -19.02 1.46 6.11
C TRP A 193 -17.64 1.10 6.68
N LEU A 194 -17.47 -0.16 7.12
CA LEU A 194 -16.22 -0.68 7.63
C LEU A 194 -15.09 -0.53 6.59
N THR A 195 -15.37 -0.86 5.33
CA THR A 195 -14.40 -0.72 4.23
C THR A 195 -13.87 0.71 4.12
N GLY A 196 -14.74 1.71 4.10
CA GLY A 196 -14.33 3.11 4.03
C GLY A 196 -13.52 3.54 5.26
N TYR A 197 -13.95 3.13 6.45
CA TYR A 197 -13.24 3.40 7.71
C TYR A 197 -11.83 2.78 7.74
N LEU A 198 -11.69 1.53 7.30
CA LEU A 198 -10.39 0.83 7.28
C LEU A 198 -9.43 1.45 6.26
N VAL A 199 -9.93 1.84 5.07
CA VAL A 199 -9.10 2.53 4.06
C VAL A 199 -8.61 3.88 4.59
N TRP A 200 -9.46 4.65 5.27
CA TRP A 200 -9.03 5.89 5.93
C TRP A 200 -8.03 5.64 7.06
N SER A 201 -8.21 4.59 7.85
CA SER A 201 -7.25 4.20 8.89
C SER A 201 -5.89 3.82 8.28
N ILE A 202 -5.89 3.09 7.15
CA ILE A 202 -4.67 2.77 6.41
C ILE A 202 -3.97 4.04 5.92
N ALA A 203 -4.71 5.01 5.36
CA ALA A 203 -4.14 6.28 4.95
C ALA A 203 -3.37 6.95 6.10
N TRP A 204 -3.93 6.94 7.31
CA TRP A 204 -3.26 7.47 8.49
C TRP A 204 -2.08 6.63 8.97
N PHE A 205 -2.06 5.31 8.77
CA PHE A 205 -0.84 4.50 9.02
C PHE A 205 0.32 4.98 8.15
N PHE A 206 0.04 5.28 6.86
CA PHE A 206 1.06 5.81 5.96
C PHE A 206 1.47 7.23 6.33
N VAL A 207 0.54 8.09 6.74
CA VAL A 207 0.90 9.45 7.18
C VAL A 207 1.76 9.41 8.45
N PHE A 208 1.37 8.61 9.46
CA PHE A 208 2.07 8.54 10.76
C PHE A 208 3.32 7.67 10.79
N SER A 209 3.55 6.89 9.75
CA SER A 209 4.69 5.97 9.67
C SER A 209 6.03 6.69 9.89
N PRO A 210 6.98 6.05 10.60
CA PRO A 210 8.36 6.53 10.71
C PRO A 210 9.09 6.63 9.38
N VAL A 211 8.57 6.00 8.33
CA VAL A 211 9.22 5.88 7.04
C VAL A 211 8.70 6.89 6.00
N PHE A 212 7.47 7.38 6.19
CA PHE A 212 6.74 8.17 5.20
C PHE A 212 6.55 9.63 5.64
N THR A 213 5.33 10.14 5.69
CA THR A 213 5.06 11.58 5.73
C THR A 213 5.56 12.26 7.00
N THR A 214 5.12 11.81 8.17
CA THR A 214 5.41 12.49 9.44
C THR A 214 6.68 12.00 10.12
N GLN A 215 7.32 10.97 9.55
CA GLN A 215 8.51 10.34 10.12
C GLN A 215 8.32 9.94 11.59
N GLY A 216 7.13 9.44 11.93
CA GLY A 216 6.79 8.94 13.26
C GLY A 216 6.31 10.01 14.24
N THR A 217 6.26 11.28 13.84
CA THR A 217 5.79 12.39 14.67
C THR A 217 4.26 12.26 14.89
N PRO A 218 3.73 12.54 16.10
CA PRO A 218 4.40 13.06 17.30
C PRO A 218 4.98 11.98 18.24
N PHE A 219 4.85 10.70 17.91
CA PHE A 219 5.11 9.60 18.84
C PHE A 219 6.55 9.08 18.84
N THR A 220 7.46 9.70 18.08
CA THR A 220 8.86 9.26 17.94
C THR A 220 9.59 9.04 19.26
N LYS A 221 9.23 9.77 20.32
CA LYS A 221 9.87 9.69 21.63
C LYS A 221 9.35 8.57 22.53
N TRP A 222 8.29 7.86 22.16
CA TRP A 222 7.62 6.89 23.05
C TRP A 222 8.22 5.47 22.97
N GLY A 223 9.13 5.21 22.04
CA GLY A 223 9.73 3.89 21.83
C GLY A 223 8.71 2.82 21.42
N HIS A 224 9.15 1.57 21.18
CA HIS A 224 8.22 0.46 20.97
C HIS A 224 7.92 -0.26 22.29
N PRO A 225 6.66 -0.62 22.60
CA PRO A 225 5.48 -0.51 21.73
C PRO A 225 4.69 0.81 21.85
N GLY A 226 5.09 1.73 22.74
CA GLY A 226 4.33 2.96 23.04
C GLY A 226 3.99 3.81 21.82
N ALA A 227 4.95 4.03 20.93
CA ALA A 227 4.76 4.78 19.69
C ALA A 227 3.74 4.10 18.75
N ALA A 228 3.81 2.78 18.60
CA ALA A 228 2.88 2.01 17.79
C ALA A 228 1.45 2.07 18.34
N ILE A 229 1.29 2.02 19.67
CA ILE A 229 -0.01 2.17 20.33
C ILE A 229 -0.58 3.56 20.06
N GLY A 230 0.20 4.62 20.30
CA GLY A 230 -0.21 6.00 20.04
C GLY A 230 -0.61 6.24 18.59
N GLN A 231 0.20 5.77 17.64
CA GLN A 231 -0.11 5.84 16.22
C GLN A 231 -1.36 5.04 15.87
N THR A 232 -1.56 3.85 16.46
CA THR A 232 -2.77 3.04 16.23
C THR A 232 -4.00 3.83 16.65
N ILE A 233 -4.03 4.35 17.87
CA ILE A 233 -5.19 5.09 18.39
C ILE A 233 -5.48 6.31 17.52
N LEU A 234 -4.46 7.14 17.25
CA LEU A 234 -4.65 8.37 16.47
C LEU A 234 -5.10 8.08 15.03
N ALA A 235 -4.51 7.07 14.38
CA ALA A 235 -4.87 6.72 13.00
C ALA A 235 -6.33 6.25 12.88
N HIS A 236 -6.85 5.51 13.86
CA HIS A 236 -8.24 5.07 13.88
C HIS A 236 -9.20 6.21 14.24
N LEU A 237 -8.85 7.08 15.19
CA LEU A 237 -9.65 8.26 15.51
C LEU A 237 -9.77 9.18 14.30
N LEU A 238 -8.66 9.51 13.63
CA LEU A 238 -8.70 10.30 12.41
C LEU A 238 -9.34 9.54 11.26
N GLY A 239 -9.18 8.22 11.19
CA GLY A 239 -9.87 7.37 10.22
C GLY A 239 -11.38 7.53 10.32
N TYR A 240 -11.92 7.47 11.54
CA TYR A 240 -13.34 7.70 11.83
C TYR A 240 -13.76 9.13 11.49
N VAL A 241 -13.04 10.14 11.97
CA VAL A 241 -13.37 11.56 11.76
C VAL A 241 -13.42 11.90 10.27
N PHE A 242 -12.42 11.48 9.50
CA PHE A 242 -12.38 11.79 8.07
C PHE A 242 -13.39 10.97 7.27
N TRP A 243 -13.60 9.70 7.62
CA TRP A 243 -14.62 8.89 6.97
C TRP A 243 -16.02 9.44 7.25
N SER A 244 -16.45 9.46 8.51
CA SER A 244 -17.78 9.93 8.90
C SER A 244 -17.99 11.42 8.58
N GLY A 245 -16.97 12.25 8.76
CA GLY A 245 -17.02 13.67 8.40
C GLY A 245 -17.22 13.88 6.90
N SER A 246 -16.51 13.14 6.04
CA SER A 246 -16.71 13.23 4.59
C SER A 246 -18.14 12.84 4.18
N LEU A 247 -18.69 11.77 4.76
CA LEU A 247 -20.06 11.34 4.50
C LEU A 247 -21.08 12.38 4.99
N ALA A 248 -20.86 12.96 6.17
CA ALA A 248 -21.72 14.02 6.72
C ALA A 248 -21.71 15.30 5.87
N LEU A 249 -20.61 15.57 5.17
CA LEU A 249 -20.51 16.67 4.20
C LEU A 249 -21.12 16.34 2.83
N GLY A 250 -21.76 15.18 2.68
CA GLY A 250 -22.41 14.75 1.42
C GLY A 250 -21.42 14.27 0.35
N VAL A 251 -20.17 14.00 0.72
CA VAL A 251 -19.18 13.45 -0.23
C VAL A 251 -19.55 12.00 -0.54
N SER A 252 -19.54 11.65 -1.83
CA SER A 252 -19.78 10.26 -2.25
C SER A 252 -18.82 9.29 -1.52
N PRO A 253 -19.32 8.16 -1.00
CA PRO A 253 -18.50 7.15 -0.33
C PRO A 253 -17.27 6.75 -1.15
N THR A 254 -17.45 6.44 -2.44
CA THR A 254 -16.38 5.98 -3.32
C THR A 254 -15.37 7.09 -3.60
N PHE A 255 -15.80 8.35 -3.74
CA PHE A 255 -14.87 9.46 -3.86
C PHE A 255 -14.02 9.61 -2.58
N SER A 256 -14.63 9.50 -1.41
CA SER A 256 -13.94 9.63 -0.13
C SER A 256 -12.90 8.53 0.10
N PHE A 257 -13.30 7.26 0.12
CA PHE A 257 -12.32 6.20 0.42
C PHE A 257 -11.46 5.84 -0.80
N ALA A 258 -12.05 5.76 -2.00
CA ALA A 258 -11.37 5.21 -3.17
C ALA A 258 -10.53 6.27 -3.90
N ALA A 259 -11.01 7.50 -4.07
CA ALA A 259 -10.20 8.55 -4.69
C ALA A 259 -9.26 9.22 -3.66
N VAL A 260 -9.82 9.78 -2.58
CA VAL A 260 -9.02 10.54 -1.59
C VAL A 260 -8.20 9.60 -0.70
N GLY A 261 -8.84 8.63 -0.04
CA GLY A 261 -8.18 7.68 0.86
C GLY A 261 -7.04 6.92 0.17
N SER A 262 -7.30 6.31 -1.00
CA SER A 262 -6.24 5.61 -1.74
C SER A 262 -5.08 6.52 -2.17
N SER A 263 -5.37 7.77 -2.54
CA SER A 263 -4.33 8.73 -2.91
C SER A 263 -3.50 9.15 -1.70
N LEU A 264 -4.11 9.24 -0.51
CA LEU A 264 -3.41 9.45 0.76
C LEU A 264 -2.60 8.22 1.22
N ILE A 265 -2.84 7.03 0.67
CA ILE A 265 -1.97 5.87 0.86
C ILE A 265 -0.82 5.90 -0.15
N PHE A 266 -1.14 6.23 -1.41
CA PHE A 266 -0.22 6.20 -2.54
C PHE A 266 0.84 7.31 -2.50
N TRP A 267 0.45 8.56 -2.28
CA TRP A 267 1.37 9.69 -2.37
C TRP A 267 2.42 9.74 -1.25
N PRO A 268 2.16 9.29 -0.01
CA PRO A 268 3.24 9.07 0.95
C PRO A 268 4.33 8.13 0.42
N LEU A 269 3.98 7.03 -0.23
CA LEU A 269 4.95 6.12 -0.85
C LEU A 269 5.75 6.81 -1.95
N VAL A 270 5.08 7.49 -2.89
CA VAL A 270 5.75 8.15 -4.02
C VAL A 270 6.63 9.30 -3.54
N HIS A 271 6.06 10.23 -2.76
CA HIS A 271 6.76 11.42 -2.31
C HIS A 271 7.95 11.10 -1.41
N SER A 272 7.78 10.19 -0.44
CA SER A 272 8.83 9.87 0.52
C SER A 272 9.87 8.90 -0.04
N TRP A 273 9.49 7.81 -0.71
CA TRP A 273 10.44 6.81 -1.21
C TRP A 273 11.05 7.14 -2.56
N HIS A 274 10.24 7.59 -3.52
CA HIS A 274 10.69 7.77 -4.91
C HIS A 274 11.19 9.19 -5.17
N LEU A 275 10.45 10.18 -4.69
CA LEU A 275 10.84 11.60 -4.82
C LEU A 275 11.74 12.07 -3.67
N GLN A 276 11.98 11.24 -2.65
CA GLN A 276 12.90 11.53 -1.55
C GLN A 276 12.59 12.85 -0.84
N PHE A 277 11.31 13.08 -0.55
CA PHE A 277 10.83 14.31 0.08
C PHE A 277 11.18 15.57 -0.72
N TRP A 278 11.08 15.49 -2.06
CA TRP A 278 11.38 16.61 -2.95
C TRP A 278 10.60 17.86 -2.52
N GLY A 279 11.33 18.96 -2.26
CA GLY A 279 10.76 20.26 -1.92
C GLY A 279 10.80 20.54 -0.41
N VAL A 280 10.96 19.51 0.42
CA VAL A 280 10.94 19.65 1.89
C VAL A 280 12.19 19.11 2.59
N THR A 281 13.20 18.65 1.83
CA THR A 281 14.46 18.12 2.38
C THR A 281 15.23 19.12 3.25
N LYS A 282 15.10 20.43 2.99
CA LYS A 282 15.69 21.51 3.80
C LYS A 282 15.12 21.61 5.22
N TYR A 283 13.92 21.08 5.46
CA TYR A 283 13.30 21.06 6.78
C TYR A 283 13.69 19.79 7.55
N THR A 284 13.52 19.78 8.86
CA THR A 284 13.73 18.60 9.73
C THR A 284 12.55 18.39 10.67
N PHE A 285 12.41 17.18 11.21
CA PHE A 285 11.42 16.81 12.25
C PHE A 285 9.99 17.26 11.89
N ALA A 286 9.27 17.87 12.84
CA ALA A 286 7.88 18.31 12.69
C ALA A 286 7.69 19.31 11.54
N LYS A 287 8.66 20.19 11.27
CA LYS A 287 8.58 21.14 10.15
C LYS A 287 8.58 20.41 8.81
N ARG A 288 9.42 19.38 8.66
CA ARG A 288 9.41 18.51 7.48
C ARG A 288 8.11 17.75 7.37
N ALA A 289 7.64 17.16 8.47
CA ALA A 289 6.39 16.39 8.51
C ALA A 289 5.21 17.21 8.00
N PHE A 290 5.04 18.43 8.53
CA PHE A 290 3.96 19.33 8.14
C PHE A 290 4.07 19.78 6.68
N ALA A 291 5.26 20.21 6.25
CA ALA A 291 5.49 20.61 4.86
C ALA A 291 5.28 19.45 3.88
N ALA A 292 5.72 18.23 4.23
CA ALA A 292 5.52 17.04 3.42
C ALA A 292 4.03 16.70 3.27
N PHE A 293 3.26 16.80 4.36
CA PHE A 293 1.82 16.55 4.33
C PHE A 293 1.09 17.55 3.42
N ILE A 294 1.41 18.85 3.52
CA ILE A 294 0.82 19.88 2.64
C ILE A 294 1.13 19.59 1.16
N ILE A 295 2.40 19.31 0.83
CA ILE A 295 2.79 19.00 -0.55
C ILE A 295 2.07 17.75 -1.06
N GLN A 296 1.91 16.72 -0.23
CA GLN A 296 1.15 15.53 -0.60
C GLN A 296 -0.33 15.86 -0.86
N CYS A 297 -0.98 16.69 -0.03
CA CYS A 297 -2.35 17.12 -0.29
C CYS A 297 -2.50 17.82 -1.66
N ILE A 298 -1.53 18.68 -2.02
CA ILE A 298 -1.50 19.34 -3.34
C ILE A 298 -1.35 18.31 -4.46
N PHE A 299 -0.39 17.39 -4.34
CA PHE A 299 -0.20 16.32 -5.33
C PHE A 299 -1.43 15.44 -5.46
N ILE A 300 -2.10 15.10 -4.37
CA ILE A 300 -3.34 14.30 -4.37
C ILE A 300 -4.45 15.00 -5.13
N ALA A 301 -4.68 16.30 -4.88
CA ALA A 301 -5.70 17.06 -5.59
C ALA A 301 -5.45 17.08 -7.11
N ILE A 302 -4.21 17.38 -7.52
CA ILE A 302 -3.81 17.39 -8.94
C ILE A 302 -3.95 15.98 -9.53
N TRP A 303 -3.48 14.96 -8.81
CA TRP A 303 -3.50 13.57 -9.25
C TRP A 303 -4.92 13.06 -9.49
N ILE A 304 -5.86 13.35 -8.58
CA ILE A 304 -7.27 12.96 -8.76
C ILE A 304 -7.85 13.62 -10.01
N ILE A 305 -7.57 14.90 -10.25
CA ILE A 305 -8.05 15.60 -11.47
C ILE A 305 -7.50 14.91 -12.72
N VAL A 306 -6.19 14.68 -12.77
CA VAL A 306 -5.52 14.02 -13.89
C VAL A 306 -6.07 12.62 -14.13
N LEU A 307 -6.22 11.81 -13.07
CA LEU A 307 -6.74 10.45 -13.20
C LEU A 307 -8.20 10.42 -13.64
N ARG A 308 -9.05 11.35 -13.18
CA ARG A 308 -10.43 11.40 -13.66
C ARG A 308 -10.52 11.71 -15.14
N LEU A 309 -9.63 12.56 -15.66
CA LEU A 309 -9.56 12.83 -17.10
C LEU A 309 -9.10 11.59 -17.87
N ILE A 310 -8.04 10.92 -17.39
CA ILE A 310 -7.46 9.76 -18.07
C ILE A 310 -8.37 8.54 -17.99
N LEU A 311 -9.10 8.32 -16.90
CA LEU A 311 -9.90 7.12 -16.66
C LEU A 311 -11.36 7.26 -17.11
N SER A 312 -11.80 8.45 -17.55
CA SER A 312 -13.19 8.70 -18.00
C SER A 312 -13.68 7.70 -19.05
N PRO A 313 -12.91 7.41 -20.13
CA PRO A 313 -13.38 6.50 -21.17
C PRO A 313 -13.68 5.09 -20.63
N THR A 314 -12.80 4.55 -19.78
CA THR A 314 -13.03 3.24 -19.15
C THR A 314 -14.20 3.28 -18.17
N ALA A 315 -14.35 4.37 -17.42
CA ALA A 315 -15.46 4.54 -16.48
C ALA A 315 -16.83 4.57 -17.19
N GLU A 316 -16.90 5.19 -18.37
CA GLU A 316 -18.12 5.20 -19.20
C GLU A 316 -18.50 3.79 -19.66
N VAL A 317 -17.53 2.96 -20.05
CA VAL A 317 -17.77 1.55 -20.41
C VAL A 317 -18.27 0.74 -19.21
N ILE A 318 -17.68 0.94 -18.02
CA ILE A 318 -18.12 0.30 -16.77
C ILE A 318 -19.56 0.67 -16.44
N ALA A 319 -19.90 1.96 -16.55
CA ALA A 319 -21.24 2.46 -16.30
C ALA A 319 -22.26 1.89 -17.30
N ALA A 320 -21.91 1.87 -18.60
CA ALA A 320 -22.76 1.30 -19.65
C ALA A 320 -23.01 -0.21 -19.43
N ALA A 321 -22.00 -0.93 -18.95
CA ALA A 321 -22.10 -2.36 -18.60
C ALA A 321 -22.76 -2.62 -17.23
N LYS A 322 -23.15 -1.57 -16.49
CA LYS A 322 -23.75 -1.64 -15.15
C LYS A 322 -22.92 -2.47 -14.16
N LEU A 323 -21.59 -2.42 -14.30
CA LEU A 323 -20.67 -3.10 -13.39
C LEU A 323 -20.63 -2.37 -12.03
N PRO A 324 -20.36 -3.07 -10.92
CA PRO A 324 -20.39 -2.51 -9.56
C PRO A 324 -19.13 -1.69 -9.23
N ALA A 325 -18.75 -0.77 -10.11
CA ALA A 325 -17.60 0.11 -9.96
C ALA A 325 -17.87 1.46 -10.61
N ASP A 326 -17.16 2.49 -10.14
CA ASP A 326 -17.17 3.82 -10.75
C ASP A 326 -15.74 4.30 -11.00
N ILE A 327 -15.59 5.53 -11.49
CA ILE A 327 -14.28 6.12 -11.75
C ILE A 327 -13.38 6.18 -10.51
N ASN A 328 -13.94 6.32 -9.30
CA ASN A 328 -13.17 6.36 -8.07
C ASN A 328 -12.64 4.97 -7.70
N ILE A 329 -13.40 3.91 -8.01
CA ILE A 329 -12.93 2.52 -7.92
C ILE A 329 -11.77 2.26 -8.90
N LEU A 330 -11.81 2.85 -10.10
CA LEU A 330 -10.66 2.80 -11.02
C LEU A 330 -9.43 3.55 -10.48
N ILE A 331 -9.62 4.65 -9.76
CA ILE A 331 -8.52 5.39 -9.13
C ILE A 331 -7.83 4.53 -8.06
N ILE A 332 -8.57 3.90 -7.15
CA ILE A 332 -7.96 3.00 -6.15
C ILE A 332 -7.31 1.77 -6.80
N TYR A 333 -7.91 1.25 -7.88
CA TYR A 333 -7.31 0.16 -8.65
C TYR A 333 -5.95 0.58 -9.23
N LEU A 334 -5.88 1.72 -9.90
CA LEU A 334 -4.62 2.22 -10.46
C LEU A 334 -3.59 2.52 -9.35
N ASN A 335 -4.00 3.25 -8.31
CA ASN A 335 -3.12 3.65 -7.22
C ASN A 335 -2.57 2.42 -6.48
N LEU A 336 -3.46 1.58 -5.95
CA LEU A 336 -3.09 0.55 -4.98
C LEU A 336 -2.89 -0.82 -5.59
N CYS A 337 -3.47 -1.15 -6.75
CA CYS A 337 -3.34 -2.48 -7.33
C CYS A 337 -2.29 -2.55 -8.44
N ILE A 338 -1.93 -1.42 -9.04
CA ILE A 338 -0.99 -1.37 -10.17
C ILE A 338 0.26 -0.58 -9.81
N VAL A 339 0.12 0.74 -9.60
CA VAL A 339 1.28 1.64 -9.55
C VAL A 339 2.04 1.51 -8.23
N ALA A 340 1.36 1.55 -7.07
CA ALA A 340 2.04 1.37 -5.79
C ALA A 340 2.77 0.02 -5.69
N PRO A 341 2.14 -1.12 -6.02
CA PRO A 341 2.80 -2.43 -5.91
C PRO A 341 3.97 -2.55 -6.88
N ALA A 342 3.83 -2.05 -8.11
CA ALA A 342 4.93 -2.04 -9.07
C ALA A 342 6.11 -1.20 -8.57
N LEU A 343 5.85 -0.02 -8.00
CA LEU A 343 6.89 0.82 -7.40
C LEU A 343 7.54 0.18 -6.18
N ILE A 344 6.76 -0.42 -5.28
CA ILE A 344 7.26 -1.14 -4.11
C ILE A 344 8.11 -2.33 -4.55
N ALA A 345 7.62 -3.18 -5.44
CA ALA A 345 8.36 -4.34 -5.95
C ALA A 345 9.62 -3.90 -6.71
N HIS A 346 9.54 -2.88 -7.55
CA HIS A 346 10.71 -2.34 -8.25
C HIS A 346 11.78 -1.84 -7.26
N ASN A 347 11.37 -1.18 -6.19
CA ASN A 347 12.26 -0.71 -5.14
C ASN A 347 12.85 -1.85 -4.30
N ALA A 348 11.99 -2.75 -3.81
CA ALA A 348 12.33 -3.76 -2.81
C ALA A 348 12.91 -5.04 -3.42
N PHE A 349 12.36 -5.51 -4.54
CA PHE A 349 12.73 -6.79 -5.16
C PHE A 349 13.80 -6.59 -6.24
N TRP A 350 13.55 -5.66 -7.16
CA TRP A 350 14.41 -5.42 -8.32
C TRP A 350 15.60 -4.52 -8.00
N LEU A 351 15.68 -3.99 -6.78
CA LEU A 351 16.75 -3.07 -6.35
C LEU A 351 16.90 -1.93 -7.37
N ARG A 352 15.74 -1.47 -7.85
CA ARG A 352 15.56 -0.37 -8.81
C ARG A 352 16.15 -0.62 -10.20
N TRP A 353 16.44 -1.87 -10.56
CA TRP A 353 16.95 -2.24 -11.88
C TRP A 353 15.91 -1.98 -13.00
N PRO A 354 16.32 -1.50 -14.19
CA PRO A 354 17.69 -1.23 -14.64
C PRO A 354 18.21 0.15 -14.24
N LEU A 355 17.40 0.95 -13.57
CA LEU A 355 17.70 2.35 -13.32
C LEU A 355 18.72 2.53 -12.19
N THR A 356 19.34 3.71 -12.18
CA THR A 356 20.25 4.14 -11.12
C THR A 356 19.48 4.17 -9.80
N LEU A 357 20.08 3.66 -8.72
CA LEU A 357 19.52 3.76 -7.38
C LEU A 357 19.27 5.24 -7.02
N PRO A 358 18.05 5.66 -6.69
CA PRO A 358 17.88 6.83 -5.84
C PRO A 358 18.69 6.60 -4.55
N ASN A 359 19.09 7.66 -3.85
CA ASN A 359 19.57 7.54 -2.47
C ASN A 359 18.62 6.64 -1.61
N PRO A 360 19.11 6.02 -0.53
CA PRO A 360 18.30 5.16 0.33
C PRO A 360 17.02 5.86 0.80
N PRO A 361 15.89 5.14 0.94
CA PRO A 361 14.66 5.73 1.46
C PRO A 361 14.89 6.32 2.86
N GLY A 362 14.38 7.52 3.11
CA GLY A 362 14.29 8.09 4.46
C GLY A 362 15.54 8.81 5.01
N THR A 363 16.72 8.62 4.43
CA THR A 363 17.89 9.43 4.78
C THR A 363 18.04 10.59 3.78
N PRO A 364 17.92 11.87 4.21
CA PRO A 364 18.52 12.93 3.41
C PRO A 364 20.00 12.57 3.18
N PRO A 365 20.62 12.99 2.06
CA PRO A 365 22.07 12.83 1.92
C PRO A 365 22.71 13.33 3.21
N PRO A 366 23.62 12.55 3.85
CA PRO A 366 24.61 13.17 4.70
C PRO A 366 25.23 14.26 3.81
N ASP A 367 25.27 15.50 4.29
CA ASP A 367 26.04 16.58 3.68
C ASP A 367 25.37 17.36 2.53
N GLN A 368 24.11 17.78 2.68
CA GLN A 368 23.58 18.99 2.00
C GLN A 368 23.22 20.13 2.97
N ALA A 369 23.82 20.11 4.16
CA ALA A 369 24.01 21.30 4.97
C ALA A 369 25.50 21.66 4.91
N ALA A 370 25.88 22.30 3.81
CA ALA A 370 27.00 23.23 3.75
C ALA A 370 26.44 24.54 3.20
#